data_AF-A0A841C452-F1
#
_entry.id   AF-A0A841C452-F1
#
_cell.length_a   1.000
_cell.length_b   1.000
_cell.length_c   1.000
_cell.angle_alpha   90.00
_cell.angle_beta   90.00
_cell.angle_gamma   90.00
#
_symmetry.space_group_name_H-M   'P 1'
#
loop_
_entity.id
_entity.type
_entity.pdbx_description
1 polymer ?
#
loop_
_entity_poly.entity_id
_entity_poly.type
_entity_poly.pdbx_seq_one_letter_code
_entity_poly.pdbx_strand_id
1 'polypeptide(L)'
;MYNPSLKGHPNCYSSSIPSTEVHAAAGPGNHWFYLAAVGSNASGQPASPTCNGSTVTGIGIQKTIKILYGAMLLKTSSSSYLKYRLWTLQAAKSQYPGSCVEFNAIKAAWTAVSVPVQSGEPTC
;
A
#
# COMPACT_ATOMS: atom_id res chain seq x y z
N MET A 1 -5.89 -11.24 -0.43
CA MET A 1 -5.19 -9.94 -0.47
C MET A 1 -4.35 -9.78 -1.74
N TYR A 2 -3.68 -10.83 -2.24
CA TYR A 2 -2.89 -10.75 -3.48
C TYR A 2 -3.70 -10.35 -4.73
N ASN A 3 -4.95 -10.82 -4.86
CA ASN A 3 -5.82 -10.41 -5.97
C ASN A 3 -7.27 -10.24 -5.47
N PRO A 4 -7.63 -9.07 -4.91
CA PRO A 4 -8.97 -8.81 -4.38
C PRO A 4 -10.12 -9.08 -5.37
N SER A 5 -9.92 -8.90 -6.67
CA SER A 5 -10.96 -9.04 -7.69
C SER A 5 -11.48 -10.47 -7.83
N LEU A 6 -10.72 -11.48 -7.39
CA LEU A 6 -11.19 -12.87 -7.29
C LEU A 6 -12.39 -13.03 -6.34
N LYS A 7 -12.65 -12.02 -5.50
CA LYS A 7 -13.80 -11.95 -4.59
C LYS A 7 -14.72 -10.75 -4.90
N GLY A 8 -14.59 -10.15 -6.09
CA GLY A 8 -15.41 -9.01 -6.49
C GLY A 8 -15.01 -7.67 -5.86
N HIS A 9 -13.86 -7.60 -5.18
CA HIS A 9 -13.37 -6.35 -4.59
C HIS A 9 -12.38 -5.65 -5.54
N PRO A 10 -12.36 -4.31 -5.62
CA PRO A 10 -11.43 -3.58 -6.47
C PRO A 10 -9.96 -3.82 -6.08
N ASN A 11 -9.12 -4.14 -7.06
CA ASN A 11 -7.66 -4.23 -6.88
C ASN A 11 -7.00 -2.84 -6.77
N CYS A 12 -7.63 -1.84 -7.39
CA CYS A 12 -7.06 -0.53 -7.67
C CYS A 12 -7.86 0.57 -6.99
N TYR A 13 -7.18 1.58 -6.51
CA TYR A 13 -7.80 2.83 -6.10
C TYR A 13 -8.41 3.56 -7.30
N SER A 14 -9.56 4.17 -7.10
CA SER A 14 -10.25 5.01 -8.06
C SER A 14 -11.10 6.05 -7.32
N SER A 15 -11.66 7.01 -8.06
CA SER A 15 -12.61 8.00 -7.52
C SER A 15 -13.91 7.38 -6.99
N SER A 16 -14.22 6.12 -7.33
CA SER A 16 -15.41 5.41 -6.82
C SER A 16 -15.20 4.81 -5.43
N ILE A 17 -13.95 4.65 -4.97
CA ILE A 17 -13.65 4.00 -3.68
C ILE A 17 -14.34 4.68 -2.48
N PRO A 18 -14.40 6.02 -2.36
CA PRO A 18 -15.07 6.68 -1.25
C PRO A 18 -16.58 6.40 -1.14
N SER A 19 -17.25 6.05 -2.23
CA SER A 19 -18.68 5.70 -2.26
C SER A 19 -18.94 4.20 -2.42
N THR A 20 -17.90 3.38 -2.50
CA THR A 20 -18.01 1.93 -2.55
C THR A 20 -18.34 1.39 -1.16
N GLU A 21 -19.16 0.33 -1.09
CA GLU A 21 -19.43 -0.38 0.16
C GLU A 21 -18.11 -0.73 0.88
N VAL A 22 -18.04 -0.51 2.20
CA VAL A 22 -16.77 -0.42 2.93
C VAL A 22 -15.94 -1.71 2.90
N HIS A 23 -16.55 -2.88 2.83
CA HIS A 23 -15.83 -4.16 2.73
C HIS A 23 -15.22 -4.34 1.33
N ALA A 24 -15.93 -3.94 0.28
CA ALA A 24 -15.37 -3.89 -1.07
C ALA A 24 -14.30 -2.79 -1.19
N ALA A 25 -14.53 -1.61 -0.60
CA ALA A 25 -13.59 -0.49 -0.58
C ALA A 25 -12.27 -0.82 0.13
N ALA A 26 -12.21 -1.88 0.95
CA ALA A 26 -10.98 -2.39 1.56
C ALA A 26 -10.00 -3.03 0.54
N GLY A 27 -10.48 -3.36 -0.67
CA GLY A 27 -9.71 -4.04 -1.71
C GLY A 27 -8.32 -3.43 -2.01
N PRO A 28 -8.22 -2.13 -2.35
CA PRO A 28 -6.94 -1.48 -2.65
C PRO A 28 -5.97 -1.47 -1.47
N GLY A 29 -6.47 -1.27 -0.24
CA GLY A 29 -5.65 -1.32 0.97
C GLY A 29 -5.11 -2.73 1.26
N ASN A 30 -5.96 -3.74 1.09
CA ASN A 30 -5.56 -5.14 1.20
C ASN A 30 -4.50 -5.52 0.15
N HIS A 31 -4.69 -5.05 -1.08
CA HIS A 31 -3.76 -5.30 -2.18
C HIS A 31 -2.41 -4.60 -1.95
N TRP A 32 -2.44 -3.35 -1.53
CA TRP A 32 -1.25 -2.58 -1.16
C TRP A 32 -0.41 -3.32 -0.11
N PHE A 33 -1.05 -3.81 0.96
CA PHE A 33 -0.33 -4.50 2.02
C PHE A 33 0.35 -5.77 1.50
N TYR A 34 -0.35 -6.57 0.67
CA TYR A 34 0.25 -7.76 0.06
C TYR A 34 1.44 -7.40 -0.83
N LEU A 35 1.30 -6.41 -1.72
CA LEU A 35 2.38 -5.97 -2.61
C LEU A 35 3.59 -5.45 -1.83
N ALA A 36 3.37 -4.66 -0.78
CA ALA A 36 4.45 -4.16 0.06
C ALA A 36 5.15 -5.27 0.87
N ALA A 37 4.41 -6.29 1.33
CA ALA A 37 4.95 -7.35 2.16
C ALA A 37 5.59 -8.49 1.35
N VAL A 38 4.94 -8.92 0.28
CA VAL A 38 5.29 -10.12 -0.50
C VAL A 38 5.88 -9.72 -1.85
N GLY A 39 5.29 -8.74 -2.53
CA GLY A 39 5.65 -8.36 -3.89
C GLY A 39 4.75 -8.98 -4.95
N SER A 40 4.91 -8.57 -6.21
CA SER A 40 4.02 -8.96 -7.30
C SER A 40 4.33 -10.34 -7.89
N ASN A 41 5.58 -10.80 -7.79
CA ASN A 41 6.07 -12.05 -8.39
C ASN A 41 7.02 -12.81 -7.45
N ALA A 42 6.69 -12.88 -6.16
CA ALA A 42 7.52 -13.58 -5.18
C ALA A 42 7.57 -15.09 -5.46
N SER A 43 8.75 -15.69 -5.29
CA SER A 43 8.93 -17.14 -5.45
C SER A 43 7.99 -17.93 -4.52
N GLY A 44 7.35 -18.97 -5.04
CA GLY A 44 6.40 -19.80 -4.30
C GLY A 44 5.06 -19.11 -4.00
N GLN A 45 4.80 -17.93 -4.57
CA GLN A 45 3.53 -17.22 -4.43
C GLN A 45 2.85 -17.06 -5.81
N PRO A 46 1.51 -17.01 -5.87
CA PRO A 46 0.82 -16.63 -7.10
C PRO A 46 1.24 -15.23 -7.56
N ALA A 47 1.29 -15.02 -8.88
CA ALA A 47 1.48 -13.69 -9.43
C ALA A 47 0.32 -12.76 -8.99
N SER A 48 0.68 -11.63 -8.38
CA SER A 48 -0.24 -10.60 -7.93
C SER A 48 -0.26 -9.49 -8.98
N PRO A 49 -1.44 -9.12 -9.53
CA PRO A 49 -1.52 -8.09 -10.55
C PRO A 49 -1.11 -6.72 -9.98
N THR A 50 -0.77 -5.77 -10.84
CA THR A 50 -0.65 -4.36 -10.47
C THR A 50 -1.45 -3.51 -11.44
N CYS A 51 -2.00 -2.41 -10.96
CA CYS A 51 -2.91 -1.56 -11.72
C CYS A 51 -2.24 -0.83 -12.89
N ASN A 52 -0.90 -0.77 -12.86
CA ASN A 52 -0.06 -0.08 -13.82
C ASN A 52 0.95 -1.01 -14.51
N GLY A 53 0.82 -2.34 -14.35
CA GLY A 53 1.74 -3.32 -14.94
C GLY A 53 3.16 -3.32 -14.36
N SER A 54 3.42 -2.56 -13.30
CA SER A 54 4.74 -2.55 -12.63
C SER A 54 5.01 -3.84 -11.85
N THR A 55 6.29 -4.11 -11.58
CA THR A 55 6.72 -5.16 -10.65
C THR A 55 7.05 -4.54 -9.30
N VAL A 56 6.57 -5.15 -8.21
CA VAL A 56 6.83 -4.73 -6.83
C VAL A 56 7.63 -5.81 -6.11
N THR A 57 8.71 -5.41 -5.44
CA THR A 57 9.46 -6.29 -4.54
C THR A 57 9.04 -6.00 -3.10
N GLY A 58 8.60 -7.04 -2.38
CA GLY A 58 8.15 -6.90 -0.99
C GLY A 58 9.32 -6.79 0.01
N ILE A 59 9.05 -6.19 1.16
CA ILE A 59 10.02 -6.02 2.27
C ILE A 59 9.75 -6.97 3.46
N GLY A 60 8.82 -7.90 3.30
CA GLY A 60 8.40 -8.84 4.32
C GLY A 60 7.31 -8.31 5.23
N ILE A 61 6.44 -9.23 5.67
CA ILE A 61 5.24 -8.94 6.49
C ILE A 61 5.58 -8.14 7.75
N GLN A 62 6.66 -8.51 8.46
CA GLN A 62 7.03 -7.87 9.72
C GLN A 62 7.39 -6.38 9.56
N LYS A 63 8.13 -6.01 8.52
CA LYS A 63 8.45 -4.61 8.25
C LYS A 63 7.21 -3.84 7.81
N THR A 64 6.43 -4.42 6.88
CA THR A 64 5.21 -3.78 6.37
C THR A 64 4.18 -3.52 7.47
N ILE A 65 3.94 -4.48 8.38
CA ILE A 65 2.98 -4.30 9.47
C ILE A 65 3.46 -3.27 10.49
N LYS A 66 4.77 -3.20 10.78
CA LYS A 66 5.34 -2.18 11.67
C LYS A 66 5.15 -0.77 11.11
N ILE A 67 5.36 -0.59 9.80
CA ILE A 67 5.13 0.67 9.10
C ILE A 67 3.64 1.03 9.08
N LEU A 68 2.78 0.07 8.71
CA LEU A 68 1.33 0.28 8.70
C LEU A 68 0.80 0.66 10.09
N TYR A 69 1.26 -0.03 11.14
CA TYR A 69 0.88 0.26 12.51
C TYR A 69 1.27 1.68 12.91
N GLY A 70 2.48 2.13 12.56
CA GLY A 70 2.90 3.53 12.74
C GLY A 70 1.95 4.53 12.07
N ALA A 71 1.50 4.24 10.85
CA ALA A 71 0.51 5.07 10.16
C ALA A 71 -0.89 5.01 10.80
N MET A 72 -1.30 3.84 11.33
CA MET A 72 -2.60 3.66 11.99
C MET A 72 -2.74 4.52 13.26
N LEU A 73 -1.64 4.78 13.97
CA LEU A 73 -1.64 5.66 15.15
C LEU A 73 -1.97 7.12 14.82
N LEU A 74 -1.89 7.52 13.55
CA LEU A 74 -2.23 8.88 13.08
C LEU A 74 -3.68 9.01 12.59
N LYS A 75 -4.47 7.94 12.67
CA LYS A 75 -5.86 7.94 12.18
C LYS A 75 -6.72 8.99 12.86
N THR A 76 -7.51 9.68 12.05
CA THR A 76 -8.62 10.54 12.48
C THR A 76 -9.89 10.18 11.70
N SER A 77 -11.02 10.84 12.00
CA SER A 77 -12.28 10.68 11.23
C SER A 77 -12.14 11.04 9.75
N SER A 78 -11.12 11.81 9.37
CA SER A 78 -10.85 12.22 7.99
C SER A 78 -9.79 11.38 7.30
N SER A 79 -9.51 10.17 7.82
CA SER A 79 -8.55 9.22 7.23
C SER A 79 -9.00 8.74 5.86
N SER A 80 -8.06 8.56 4.94
CA SER A 80 -8.30 8.04 3.59
C SER A 80 -7.06 7.32 3.08
N TYR A 81 -7.16 6.58 1.97
CA TYR A 81 -5.99 5.97 1.34
C TYR A 81 -4.92 7.00 0.96
N LEU A 82 -5.33 8.21 0.56
CA LEU A 82 -4.43 9.32 0.28
C LEU A 82 -3.60 9.70 1.52
N LYS A 83 -4.24 9.82 2.69
CA LYS A 83 -3.52 10.09 3.95
C LYS A 83 -2.65 8.93 4.40
N TYR A 84 -3.13 7.71 4.22
CA TYR A 84 -2.36 6.51 4.54
C TYR A 84 -1.07 6.40 3.71
N ARG A 85 -1.10 6.82 2.45
CA ARG A 85 0.12 6.94 1.64
C ARG A 85 1.14 7.87 2.27
N LEU A 86 0.75 9.07 2.66
CA LEU A 86 1.63 10.01 3.38
C LEU A 86 2.17 9.43 4.69
N TRP A 87 1.28 8.91 5.54
CA TRP A 87 1.62 8.42 6.88
C TRP A 87 2.51 7.18 6.86
N THR A 88 2.29 6.26 5.93
CA THR A 88 3.15 5.06 5.80
C THR A 88 4.53 5.42 5.26
N LEU A 89 4.65 6.39 4.35
CA LEU A 89 5.94 6.89 3.88
C LEU A 89 6.72 7.61 5.00
N GLN A 90 6.03 8.42 5.81
CA GLN A 90 6.62 9.03 7.00
C GLN A 90 7.06 7.98 8.02
N ALA A 91 6.21 6.99 8.30
CA ALA A 91 6.54 5.90 9.21
C ALA A 91 7.74 5.08 8.72
N ALA A 92 7.81 4.77 7.41
CA ALA A 92 8.95 4.07 6.82
C ALA A 92 10.25 4.86 7.02
N LYS A 93 10.25 6.17 6.71
CA LYS A 93 11.42 7.03 6.89
C LYS A 93 11.88 7.10 8.36
N SER A 94 10.94 7.24 9.29
CA SER A 94 11.25 7.35 10.72
C SER A 94 11.72 6.02 11.34
N GLN A 95 11.16 4.89 10.90
CA GLN A 95 11.49 3.58 11.48
C GLN A 95 12.79 2.98 10.91
N TYR A 96 13.21 3.41 9.72
CA TYR A 96 14.39 2.91 9.01
C TYR A 96 15.31 4.07 8.58
N PRO A 97 15.87 4.83 9.55
CA PRO A 97 16.73 5.97 9.22
C PRO A 97 17.96 5.53 8.43
N GLY A 98 18.27 6.26 7.35
CA GLY A 98 19.42 5.97 6.47
C GLY A 98 19.18 4.85 5.44
N SER A 99 17.99 4.22 5.42
CA SER A 99 17.60 3.23 4.41
C SER A 99 16.44 3.74 3.56
N CYS A 100 16.62 3.73 2.23
CA CYS A 100 15.53 3.99 1.30
C CYS A 100 14.82 2.73 0.79
N VAL A 101 15.23 1.54 1.23
CA VAL A 101 14.66 0.27 0.76
C VAL A 101 13.19 0.16 1.16
N GLU A 102 12.89 0.31 2.45
CA GLU A 102 11.53 0.23 2.98
C GLU A 102 10.65 1.36 2.44
N PHE A 103 11.21 2.57 2.39
CA PHE A 103 10.53 3.74 1.86
C PHE A 103 10.10 3.53 0.40
N ASN A 104 11.04 3.12 -0.46
CA ASN A 104 10.77 2.92 -1.88
C ASN A 104 9.81 1.76 -2.15
N ALA A 105 9.89 0.68 -1.37
CA ALA A 105 8.96 -0.44 -1.49
C ALA A 105 7.52 -0.04 -1.13
N ILE A 106 7.33 0.70 -0.02
CA ILE A 106 6.02 1.23 0.39
C ILE A 106 5.47 2.19 -0.67
N LYS A 107 6.32 3.07 -1.20
CA LYS A 107 5.97 4.00 -2.28
C LYS A 107 5.55 3.27 -3.56
N ALA A 108 6.33 2.27 -3.97
CA ALA A 108 6.06 1.46 -5.15
C ALA A 108 4.75 0.69 -5.01
N ALA A 109 4.49 0.08 -3.85
CA ALA A 109 3.24 -0.62 -3.59
C ALA A 109 2.01 0.30 -3.69
N TRP A 110 2.07 1.53 -3.16
CA TRP A 110 0.95 2.48 -3.29
C TRP A 110 0.71 2.88 -4.74
N THR A 111 1.78 3.13 -5.49
CA THR A 111 1.70 3.43 -6.92
C THR A 111 1.13 2.25 -7.72
N ALA A 112 1.49 1.01 -7.35
CA ALA A 112 1.00 -0.21 -7.99
C ALA A 112 -0.50 -0.47 -7.75
N VAL A 113 -1.10 0.13 -6.71
CA VAL A 113 -2.56 0.11 -6.49
C VAL A 113 -3.25 1.41 -6.92
N SER A 114 -2.60 2.24 -7.73
CA SER A 114 -3.13 3.50 -8.26
C SER A 114 -3.50 4.56 -7.21
N VAL A 115 -2.95 4.50 -5.99
CA VAL A 115 -3.08 5.62 -5.05
C VAL A 115 -2.06 6.69 -5.45
N PRO A 116 -2.51 7.88 -5.92
CA PRO A 116 -1.65 8.86 -6.54
C PRO A 116 -0.66 9.47 -5.54
N VAL A 117 0.48 9.94 -6.05
CA VAL A 117 1.42 10.74 -5.27
C VAL A 117 0.69 11.93 -4.65
N GLN A 118 0.93 12.16 -3.36
CA GLN A 118 0.33 13.26 -2.61
C GLN A 118 1.31 14.43 -2.46
N SER A 119 0.76 15.64 -2.38
CA SER A 119 1.53 16.80 -1.96
C SER A 119 2.05 16.60 -0.53
N GLY A 120 3.31 16.96 -0.30
CA GLY A 120 3.96 16.79 1.01
C GLY A 120 4.44 15.36 1.30
N GLU A 121 4.51 14.47 0.29
CA GLU A 121 5.22 13.21 0.46
C GLU A 121 6.66 13.46 0.90
N PRO A 122 7.12 12.85 2.01
CA PRO A 122 8.53 12.96 2.39
C PRO A 122 9.40 12.36 1.28
N THR A 123 10.63 12.83 1.18
CA THR A 123 11.67 12.17 0.38
C THR A 123 12.50 11.25 1.25
N CYS A 124 12.94 10.16 0.66
CA CYS A 124 14.19 9.52 1.03
C CYS A 124 15.25 10.11 0.08
#